data_AF-A0A7S9GYR8-F1
#
_entry.id   AF-A0A7S9GYR8-F1
#
_cell.length_a   1.000
_cell.length_b   1.000
_cell.length_c   1.000
_cell.angle_alpha   90.00
_cell.angle_beta   90.00
_cell.angle_gamma   90.00
#
_symmetry.space_group_name_H-M   'P 1'
#
loop_
_entity.id
_entity.type
_entity.pdbx_description
1 polymer ?
#
loop_
_entity_poly.entity_id
_entity_poly.type
_entity_poly.pdbx_seq_one_letter_code
_entity_poly.pdbx_strand_id
1 'polypeptide(L)'
;MAIIPADFAKECIIQGIRFGIHPHYIVGAAQLRSGISDQTVAGRIGPFRLTQVEWNANCFDEGFGISDFEADDVNIPEMQSCIYALMALRAQGQFLERSGRLPSAAELFQEQWPNSGVQLPADLQAALDQTKALMAPAFAAVPDAPQSPATIDAGDISPSPPVDRDKPVGAKGTETFVAKAPGIMQKLIADFNLKDFQAAGIMGNIGEECDGFREMQEKKPIKAPGGLGWAQWTGSRRTLFEAFCTEGGLSPLSDAANYGFLKRELQTTQSASLTAVQKTASISKAVRSFEASFERARAGLEHFDRRDEWADLALKSFRNSAPDLVPSAVAQVLDPDLNYRVIAHAALGGATFWAVDQFTENGGQVLVKLDGNGTASVLASDTTIFPLQSGLVPAPVLAQLSADFDATAVPAGPGPAPVGVQPPATDNEVCARIFAKAKECDDTLVTRDVPHTNHGRVACAFAVNNVVEQAIGHPVGGGLSTAAMGDILAKSLTPAPEGQITAGMIIISPTHGSNVGHVGIVGEVKDPINKTVIYSNSSSKGVFSHSFTFGSWKNFYRDRKNLPVFLYALKK
;
A
#
# COMPACT_ATOMS: atom_id res chain seq x y z
N MET A 1 6.01 30.12 14.14
CA MET A 1 4.66 30.27 14.75
C MET A 1 4.78 29.54 16.07
N ALA A 2 4.43 30.17 17.19
CA ALA A 2 4.67 29.55 18.50
C ALA A 2 4.04 28.15 18.56
N ILE A 3 4.84 27.16 18.98
CA ILE A 3 4.41 25.77 19.08
C ILE A 3 3.27 25.67 20.09
N ILE A 4 2.16 25.04 19.71
CA ILE A 4 1.07 24.73 20.63
C ILE A 4 1.46 23.43 21.35
N PRO A 5 1.71 23.44 22.68
CA PRO A 5 2.26 22.27 23.37
C PRO A 5 1.38 21.02 23.31
N ALA A 6 0.06 21.19 23.21
CA ALA A 6 -0.89 20.08 23.09
C ALA A 6 -0.79 19.37 21.73
N ASP A 7 -0.73 20.13 20.63
CA ASP A 7 -0.59 19.58 19.28
C ASP A 7 0.79 18.94 19.10
N PHE A 8 1.83 19.57 19.66
CA PHE A 8 3.18 19.03 19.66
C PHE A 8 3.28 17.72 20.45
N ALA A 9 2.62 17.62 21.62
CA ALA A 9 2.58 16.38 22.38
C ALA A 9 1.85 15.27 21.61
N LYS A 10 0.77 15.59 20.87
CA LYS A 10 0.08 14.64 19.99
C LYS A 10 1.01 14.12 18.89
N GLU A 11 1.77 15.01 18.26
CA GLU A 11 2.74 14.64 17.23
C GLU A 11 3.86 13.76 17.81
N CYS A 12 4.38 14.10 18.99
CA CYS A 12 5.35 13.27 19.70
C CYS A 12 4.83 11.87 20.04
N ILE A 13 3.51 11.71 20.28
CA ILE A 13 2.88 10.40 20.46
C ILE A 13 2.86 9.61 19.17
N ILE A 14 2.43 10.23 18.06
CA ILE A 14 2.41 9.59 16.74
C ILE A 14 3.82 9.09 16.39
N GLN A 15 4.84 9.95 16.53
CA GLN A 15 6.21 9.57 16.21
C GLN A 15 6.80 8.59 17.23
N GLY A 16 6.52 8.74 18.52
CA GLY A 16 6.96 7.79 19.54
C GLY A 16 6.44 6.37 19.28
N ILE A 17 5.15 6.23 18.93
CA ILE A 17 4.55 4.96 18.54
C ILE A 17 5.23 4.41 17.27
N ARG A 18 5.39 5.26 16.24
CA ARG A 18 6.01 4.87 14.95
C ARG A 18 7.42 4.32 15.11
N PHE A 19 8.23 4.92 15.97
CA PHE A 19 9.64 4.57 16.15
C PHE A 19 9.92 3.68 17.37
N GLY A 20 8.89 3.28 18.12
CA GLY A 20 9.07 2.45 19.32
C GLY A 20 9.79 3.15 20.47
N ILE A 21 9.68 4.48 20.54
CA ILE A 21 10.25 5.34 21.57
C ILE A 21 9.12 5.87 22.46
N HIS A 22 9.34 5.88 23.77
CA HIS A 22 8.30 6.31 24.70
C HIS A 22 7.87 7.77 24.40
N PRO A 23 6.59 8.05 24.11
CA PRO A 23 6.16 9.40 23.72
C PRO A 23 6.51 10.50 24.72
N HIS A 24 6.37 10.24 26.02
CA HIS A 24 6.71 11.23 27.06
C HIS A 24 8.20 11.57 27.07
N TYR A 25 9.08 10.65 26.65
CA TYR A 25 10.51 10.93 26.53
C TYR A 25 10.76 12.01 25.46
N ILE A 26 10.10 11.91 24.31
CA ILE A 26 10.26 12.86 23.20
C ILE A 26 9.79 14.26 23.64
N VAL A 27 8.62 14.34 24.29
CA VAL A 27 8.11 15.63 24.80
C VAL A 27 9.02 16.20 25.90
N GLY A 28 9.44 15.37 26.85
CA GLY A 28 10.37 15.76 27.91
C GLY A 28 11.73 16.23 27.37
N ALA A 29 12.25 15.60 26.33
CA ALA A 29 13.49 16.03 25.69
C ALA A 29 13.36 17.37 24.96
N ALA A 30 12.24 17.63 24.29
CA ALA A 30 11.95 18.94 23.69
C ALA A 30 11.87 20.04 24.77
N GLN A 31 11.19 19.74 25.89
CA GLN A 31 11.11 20.64 27.04
C GLN A 31 12.50 20.92 27.63
N LEU A 32 13.30 19.87 27.84
CA LEU A 32 14.65 20.00 28.39
C LEU A 32 15.57 20.83 27.48
N ARG A 33 15.50 20.64 26.16
CA ARG A 33 16.44 21.25 25.21
C ARG A 33 16.05 22.68 24.82
N SER A 34 14.76 23.00 24.76
CA SER A 34 14.29 24.29 24.24
C SER A 34 13.16 24.94 25.03
N GLY A 35 12.51 24.21 25.95
CA GLY A 35 11.21 24.61 26.50
C GLY A 35 10.08 24.52 25.47
N ILE A 36 10.16 23.57 24.52
CA ILE A 36 9.21 23.40 23.39
C ILE A 36 9.11 24.70 22.56
N SER A 37 10.26 25.24 22.15
CA SER A 37 10.37 26.50 21.42
C SER A 37 10.70 26.29 19.94
N ASP A 38 10.04 27.01 19.03
CA ASP A 38 10.35 27.05 17.59
C ASP A 38 11.57 27.93 17.24
N GLN A 39 12.15 28.64 18.22
CA GLN A 39 13.22 29.61 17.96
C GLN A 39 14.53 28.95 17.56
N THR A 40 15.34 29.69 16.79
CA THR A 40 16.74 29.32 16.52
C THR A 40 17.67 30.07 17.46
N VAL A 41 18.48 29.33 18.22
CA VAL A 41 19.46 29.90 19.16
C VAL A 41 20.84 29.33 18.86
N ALA A 42 21.81 30.19 18.54
CA ALA A 42 23.19 29.80 18.22
C ALA A 42 23.30 28.67 17.17
N GLY A 43 22.50 28.75 16.10
CA GLY A 43 22.49 27.76 15.01
C GLY A 43 21.80 26.43 15.35
N ARG A 44 21.10 26.37 16.48
CA ARG A 44 20.27 25.22 16.89
C ARG A 44 18.80 25.57 16.77
N ILE A 45 18.05 24.75 16.05
CA ILE A 45 16.76 25.09 15.48
C ILE A 45 15.65 24.35 16.23
N GLY A 46 14.60 25.08 16.60
CA GLY A 46 13.32 24.55 17.05
C GLY A 46 13.35 23.67 18.31
N PRO A 47 12.34 22.81 18.50
CA PRO A 47 12.00 22.22 19.79
C PRO A 47 13.09 21.28 20.33
N PHE A 48 13.86 20.66 19.44
CA PHE A 48 14.94 19.75 19.82
C PHE A 48 16.32 20.37 19.68
N ARG A 49 16.43 21.66 19.34
CA ARG A 49 17.73 22.34 19.16
C ARG A 49 18.65 21.55 18.23
N LEU A 50 18.12 21.05 17.11
CA LEU A 50 18.91 20.35 16.10
C LEU A 50 19.78 21.37 15.34
N THR A 51 21.01 21.00 15.05
CA THR A 51 21.82 21.71 14.05
C THR A 51 21.45 21.24 12.65
N GLN A 52 21.76 22.05 11.63
CA GLN A 52 21.56 21.64 10.24
C GLN A 52 22.34 20.36 9.89
N VAL A 53 23.52 20.15 10.49
CA VAL A 53 24.34 18.96 10.27
C VAL A 53 23.65 17.71 10.81
N GLU A 54 23.11 17.79 12.03
CA GLU A 54 22.35 16.69 12.63
C GLU A 54 21.07 16.40 11.84
N TRP A 55 20.38 17.43 11.36
CA TRP A 55 19.21 17.28 10.48
C TRP A 55 19.60 16.55 9.18
N ASN A 56 20.55 17.08 8.42
CA ASN A 56 20.96 16.53 7.13
C ASN A 56 21.45 15.07 7.23
N ALA A 57 22.02 14.67 8.36
CA ALA A 57 22.46 13.31 8.60
C ALA A 57 21.30 12.32 8.86
N ASN A 58 20.10 12.82 9.17
CA ASN A 58 18.96 12.01 9.59
C ASN A 58 17.67 12.26 8.78
N CYS A 59 17.60 13.32 7.97
CA CYS A 59 16.44 13.69 7.15
C CYS A 59 16.21 12.78 5.92
N PHE A 60 16.84 11.61 5.91
CA PHE A 60 16.60 10.56 4.92
C PHE A 60 16.70 9.17 5.59
N ASP A 61 15.61 8.42 5.55
CA ASP A 61 15.54 7.01 5.94
C ASP A 61 14.36 6.34 5.20
N GLU A 62 14.67 5.72 4.06
CA GLU A 62 13.70 4.98 3.23
C GLU A 62 12.98 3.88 4.01
N GLY A 63 13.64 3.27 5.00
CA GLY A 63 13.06 2.23 5.84
C GLY A 63 11.96 2.74 6.77
N PHE A 64 11.90 4.05 7.00
CA PHE A 64 10.82 4.71 7.74
C PHE A 64 9.99 5.63 6.85
N GLY A 65 10.17 5.62 5.52
CA GLY A 65 9.42 6.49 4.61
C GLY A 65 9.76 7.97 4.74
N ILE A 66 11.01 8.29 5.09
CA ILE A 66 11.55 9.66 5.12
C ILE A 66 12.43 9.80 3.87
N SER A 67 11.83 10.18 2.74
CA SER A 67 12.52 10.21 1.44
C SER A 67 12.48 11.57 0.75
N ASP A 68 11.64 12.46 1.24
CA ASP A 68 11.28 13.76 0.66
C ASP A 68 11.54 14.94 1.60
N PHE A 69 12.11 14.71 2.79
CA PHE A 69 12.48 15.79 3.71
C PHE A 69 13.68 16.56 3.14
N GLU A 70 13.52 17.86 3.00
CA GLU A 70 14.53 18.77 2.49
C GLU A 70 15.35 19.40 3.64
N ALA A 71 16.42 20.13 3.30
CA ALA A 71 17.25 20.76 4.32
C ALA A 71 16.49 21.84 5.12
N ASP A 72 15.57 22.56 4.47
CA ASP A 72 14.82 23.67 5.07
C ASP A 72 13.68 23.19 5.99
N ASP A 73 13.26 21.93 5.84
CA ASP A 73 12.22 21.29 6.65
C ASP A 73 12.63 21.14 8.13
N VAL A 74 13.91 21.35 8.45
CA VAL A 74 14.38 21.47 9.85
C VAL A 74 13.59 22.53 10.62
N ASN A 75 12.97 23.51 9.95
CA ASN A 75 12.18 24.55 10.61
C ASN A 75 10.74 24.10 10.96
N ILE A 76 10.33 22.89 10.58
CA ILE A 76 8.98 22.35 10.80
C ILE A 76 8.99 21.48 12.08
N PRO A 77 8.35 21.91 13.18
CA PRO A 77 8.37 21.19 14.47
C PRO A 77 7.90 19.74 14.40
N GLU A 78 6.92 19.45 13.54
CA GLU A 78 6.37 18.12 13.33
C GLU A 78 7.41 17.19 12.70
N MET A 79 8.09 17.68 11.66
CA MET A 79 9.16 16.93 11.02
C MET A 79 10.39 16.78 11.94
N GLN A 80 10.71 17.77 12.77
CA GLN A 80 11.72 17.60 13.82
C GLN A 80 11.34 16.52 14.83
N SER A 81 10.06 16.36 15.17
CA SER A 81 9.60 15.31 16.08
C SER A 81 9.83 13.92 15.48
N CYS A 82 9.59 13.77 14.17
CA CYS A 82 9.91 12.56 13.41
C CYS A 82 11.42 12.25 13.44
N ILE A 83 12.27 13.23 13.09
CA ILE A 83 13.72 13.04 13.05
C ILE A 83 14.30 12.77 14.44
N TYR A 84 13.81 13.46 15.47
CA TYR A 84 14.26 13.23 16.84
C TYR A 84 13.91 11.83 17.33
N ALA A 85 12.70 11.33 17.02
CA ALA A 85 12.29 9.97 17.37
C ALA A 85 13.13 8.90 16.63
N LEU A 86 13.46 9.12 15.35
CA LEU A 86 14.39 8.26 14.61
C LEU A 86 15.80 8.24 15.23
N MET A 87 16.32 9.41 15.60
CA MET A 87 17.62 9.51 16.30
C MET A 87 17.59 8.76 17.63
N ALA A 88 16.47 8.84 18.37
CA ALA A 88 16.29 8.11 19.62
C ALA A 88 16.25 6.59 19.39
N LEU A 89 15.56 6.11 18.36
CA LEU A 89 15.59 4.69 17.98
C LEU A 89 17.00 4.21 17.67
N ARG A 90 17.77 4.96 16.88
CA ARG A 90 19.16 4.61 16.54
C ARG A 90 20.04 4.51 17.80
N ALA A 91 19.92 5.48 18.71
CA ALA A 91 20.64 5.47 19.99
C ALA A 91 20.20 4.31 20.90
N GLN A 92 18.91 4.02 20.99
CA GLN A 92 18.38 2.88 21.73
C GLN A 92 18.95 1.56 21.21
N GLY A 93 19.05 1.38 19.88
CA GLY A 93 19.66 0.22 19.25
C GLY A 93 21.14 0.06 19.62
N GLN A 94 21.93 1.14 19.52
CA GLN A 94 23.35 1.13 19.88
C GLN A 94 23.58 0.79 21.36
N PHE A 95 22.75 1.32 22.25
CA PHE A 95 22.81 1.00 23.67
C PHE A 95 22.44 -0.47 23.93
N LEU A 96 21.39 -0.98 23.28
CA LEU A 96 20.94 -2.36 23.41
C LEU A 96 22.01 -3.35 22.94
N GLU A 97 22.61 -3.12 21.78
CA GLU A 97 23.69 -3.95 21.25
C GLU A 97 24.89 -4.02 22.19
N ARG A 98 25.23 -2.90 22.84
CA ARG A 98 26.38 -2.82 23.75
C ARG A 98 26.10 -3.38 25.13
N SER A 99 24.91 -3.18 25.66
CA SER A 99 24.57 -3.46 27.07
C SER A 99 23.71 -4.70 27.29
N GLY A 100 23.11 -5.24 26.22
CA GLY A 100 22.17 -6.37 26.29
C GLY A 100 20.82 -6.01 26.94
N ARG A 101 20.54 -4.73 27.21
CA ARG A 101 19.26 -4.25 27.74
C ARG A 101 18.86 -2.92 27.11
N LEU A 102 17.58 -2.56 27.25
CA LEU A 102 17.12 -1.23 26.90
C LEU A 102 17.69 -0.16 27.87
N PRO A 103 17.95 1.07 27.38
CA PRO A 103 18.34 2.19 28.22
C PRO A 103 17.16 2.70 29.06
N SER A 104 17.48 3.30 30.21
CA SER A 104 16.58 4.25 30.85
C SER A 104 16.40 5.52 30.03
N ALA A 105 15.37 6.32 30.31
CA ALA A 105 15.17 7.60 29.63
C ALA A 105 16.40 8.52 29.76
N ALA A 106 17.04 8.57 30.92
CA ALA A 106 18.29 9.30 31.13
C ALA A 106 19.45 8.71 30.31
N GLU A 107 19.61 7.39 30.27
CA GLU A 107 20.66 6.74 29.46
C GLU A 107 20.44 6.96 27.95
N LEU A 108 19.18 6.95 27.49
CA LEU A 108 18.84 7.21 26.10
C LEU A 108 19.19 8.65 25.71
N PHE A 109 18.88 9.62 26.59
CA PHE A 109 19.26 11.01 26.36
C PHE A 109 20.77 11.19 26.33
N GLN A 110 21.49 10.53 27.25
CA GLN A 110 22.95 10.55 27.29
C GLN A 110 23.55 9.93 26.02
N GLU A 111 22.97 8.85 25.50
CA GLU A 111 23.42 8.17 24.27
C GLU A 111 23.23 9.07 23.04
N GLN A 112 22.09 9.77 22.94
CA GLN A 112 21.85 10.73 21.86
C GLN A 112 22.72 11.98 21.97
N TRP A 113 23.01 12.42 23.20
CA TRP A 113 23.61 13.72 23.47
C TRP A 113 24.77 13.63 24.49
N PRO A 114 25.86 12.93 24.15
CA PRO A 114 26.93 12.63 25.09
C PRO A 114 27.63 13.87 25.68
N ASN A 115 27.60 14.99 24.94
CA ASN A 115 28.23 16.26 25.29
C ASN A 115 27.20 17.37 25.59
N SER A 116 26.05 17.02 26.15
CA SER A 116 24.95 17.99 26.37
C SER A 116 25.19 18.98 27.53
N GLY A 117 26.03 18.63 28.51
CA GLY A 117 26.22 19.41 29.74
C GLY A 117 25.06 19.33 30.74
N VAL A 118 24.03 18.55 30.42
CA VAL A 118 22.83 18.31 31.26
C VAL A 118 23.19 17.43 32.47
N GLN A 119 22.64 17.74 33.64
CA GLN A 119 22.79 16.96 34.87
C GLN A 119 21.73 15.85 34.94
N LEU A 120 22.02 14.71 34.31
CA LEU A 120 21.14 13.53 34.32
C LEU A 120 21.26 12.72 35.63
N PRO A 121 20.17 12.11 36.13
CA PRO A 121 18.81 12.11 35.56
C PRO A 121 17.96 13.34 35.95
N ALA A 122 18.44 14.20 36.85
CA ALA A 122 17.66 15.24 37.51
C ALA A 122 17.00 16.24 36.55
N ASP A 123 17.77 16.76 35.59
CA ASP A 123 17.26 17.77 34.64
C ASP A 123 16.21 17.17 33.69
N LEU A 124 16.39 15.91 33.28
CA LEU A 124 15.40 15.21 32.45
C LEU A 124 14.12 14.91 33.24
N GLN A 125 14.24 14.50 34.51
CA GLN A 125 13.07 14.29 35.37
C GLN A 125 12.26 15.58 35.51
N ALA A 126 12.93 16.72 35.76
CA ALA A 126 12.25 18.01 35.85
C ALA A 126 11.50 18.38 34.56
N ALA A 127 12.02 18.01 33.38
CA ALA A 127 11.35 18.24 32.11
C ALA A 127 10.16 17.29 31.85
N LEU A 128 10.28 16.03 32.27
CA LEU A 128 9.18 15.05 32.24
C LEU A 128 8.04 15.51 33.18
N ASP A 129 8.36 15.96 34.38
CA ASP A 129 7.36 16.45 35.34
C ASP A 129 6.58 17.66 34.80
N GLN A 130 7.27 18.58 34.10
CA GLN A 130 6.65 19.75 33.46
C GLN A 130 5.71 19.40 32.30
N THR A 131 5.95 18.28 31.63
CA THR A 131 5.20 17.87 30.43
C THR A 131 4.15 16.80 30.69
N LYS A 132 4.12 16.25 31.92
CA LYS A 132 3.19 15.21 32.37
C LYS A 132 1.72 15.49 32.06
N ALA A 133 1.28 16.73 32.27
CA ALA A 133 -0.10 17.15 32.05
C ALA A 133 -0.53 17.15 30.57
N LEU A 134 0.42 17.18 29.63
CA LEU A 134 0.15 17.13 28.19
C LEU A 134 -0.18 15.72 27.71
N MET A 135 0.29 14.69 28.41
CA MET A 135 0.31 13.33 27.88
C MET A 135 -1.08 12.70 27.78
N ALA A 136 -1.86 12.70 28.87
CA ALA A 136 -3.15 12.01 28.88
C ALA A 136 -4.15 12.56 27.84
N PRO A 137 -4.33 13.89 27.68
CA PRO A 137 -5.16 14.44 26.61
C PRO A 137 -4.64 14.12 25.21
N ALA A 138 -3.31 14.16 25.01
CA ALA A 138 -2.70 13.89 23.71
C ALA A 138 -2.86 12.41 23.30
N PHE A 139 -2.73 11.46 24.24
CA PHE A 139 -3.00 10.04 23.98
C PHE A 139 -4.46 9.78 23.60
N ALA A 140 -5.41 10.45 24.27
CA ALA A 140 -6.83 10.32 23.93
C ALA A 140 -7.17 10.90 22.54
N ALA A 141 -6.36 11.82 22.02
CA ALA A 141 -6.54 12.43 20.71
C ALA A 141 -5.92 11.64 19.55
N VAL A 142 -5.22 10.54 19.82
CA VAL A 142 -4.63 9.64 18.81
C VAL A 142 -5.41 8.32 18.79
N PRO A 143 -6.16 8.03 17.70
CA PRO A 143 -6.88 6.76 17.56
C PRO A 143 -5.94 5.56 17.69
N ASP A 144 -6.39 4.50 18.36
CA ASP A 144 -5.68 3.23 18.53
C ASP A 144 -4.30 3.31 19.23
N ALA A 145 -4.02 4.40 19.94
CA ALA A 145 -2.79 4.50 20.74
C ALA A 145 -2.75 3.41 21.83
N PRO A 146 -1.60 2.70 22.00
CA PRO A 146 -1.51 1.58 22.94
C PRO A 146 -1.71 2.03 24.39
N GLN A 147 -2.33 1.16 25.21
CA GLN A 147 -2.54 1.36 26.65
C GLN A 147 -1.25 1.19 27.46
N SER A 148 -0.21 1.94 27.11
CA SER A 148 1.03 2.04 27.90
C SER A 148 0.89 3.14 28.94
N PRO A 149 1.72 3.17 30.00
CA PRO A 149 1.77 4.32 30.88
C PRO A 149 1.95 5.58 30.05
N ALA A 150 1.05 6.56 30.19
CA ALA A 150 1.14 7.80 29.42
C ALA A 150 2.40 8.61 29.76
N THR A 151 3.04 8.31 30.90
CA THR A 151 4.15 9.05 31.49
C THR A 151 5.21 8.09 32.03
N ILE A 152 6.46 8.54 32.07
CA ILE A 152 7.64 7.83 32.60
C ILE A 152 8.47 8.76 33.48
N ASP A 153 9.32 8.17 34.32
CA ASP A 153 10.38 8.84 35.06
C ASP A 153 11.74 8.67 34.35
N ALA A 154 12.69 9.57 34.63
CA ALA A 154 14.00 9.59 33.97
C ALA A 154 14.85 8.33 34.24
N GLY A 155 14.63 7.71 35.41
CA GLY A 155 15.30 6.47 35.83
C GLY A 155 14.60 5.18 35.35
N ASP A 156 13.39 5.29 34.80
CA ASP A 156 12.69 4.14 34.27
C ASP A 156 13.46 3.58 33.08
N ILE A 157 13.77 2.28 33.12
CA ILE A 157 14.10 1.52 31.91
C ILE A 157 12.88 1.67 31.03
N SER A 158 12.97 2.48 29.97
CA SER A 158 11.81 2.88 29.17
C SER A 158 10.96 1.64 28.91
N PRO A 159 9.74 1.53 29.47
CA PRO A 159 8.80 0.60 28.94
C PRO A 159 8.46 1.20 27.58
N SER A 160 9.18 0.79 26.51
CA SER A 160 8.59 0.84 25.19
C SER A 160 7.15 0.31 25.35
N PRO A 161 6.15 0.90 24.67
CA PRO A 161 4.80 0.33 24.64
C PRO A 161 4.92 -1.16 24.49
N PRO A 162 4.20 -1.99 25.28
CA PRO A 162 4.53 -3.39 25.46
C PRO A 162 4.81 -3.98 24.10
N VAL A 163 6.09 -4.28 23.87
CA VAL A 163 6.46 -5.21 22.81
C VAL A 163 5.81 -6.46 23.29
N ASP A 164 4.63 -6.75 22.74
CA ASP A 164 4.03 -8.05 22.83
C ASP A 164 5.13 -9.02 22.45
N ARG A 165 5.68 -9.73 23.44
CA ARG A 165 6.81 -10.66 23.21
C ARG A 165 6.32 -11.94 22.51
N ASP A 166 5.00 -12.05 22.27
CA ASP A 166 4.36 -12.99 21.34
C ASP A 166 4.05 -12.35 19.96
N LYS A 167 4.32 -11.04 19.78
CA LYS A 167 4.50 -10.42 18.46
C LYS A 167 5.94 -10.62 18.01
N PRO A 168 6.16 -11.24 16.83
CA PRO A 168 7.46 -11.29 16.21
C PRO A 168 8.04 -9.89 16.08
N VAL A 169 9.33 -9.75 16.40
CA VAL A 169 10.14 -8.59 16.07
C VAL A 169 9.94 -8.30 14.59
N GLY A 170 9.32 -7.17 14.26
CA GLY A 170 9.11 -6.77 12.88
C GLY A 170 10.46 -6.45 12.26
N ALA A 171 11.10 -7.44 11.62
CA ALA A 171 12.07 -7.17 10.57
C ALA A 171 11.40 -6.22 9.56
N LYS A 172 12.12 -5.18 9.11
CA LYS A 172 11.61 -4.25 8.09
C LYS A 172 11.01 -5.06 6.93
N GLY A 173 9.78 -4.72 6.49
CA GLY A 173 9.02 -5.51 5.50
C GLY A 173 7.96 -6.47 6.06
N THR A 174 7.96 -6.77 7.37
CA THR A 174 7.03 -7.72 8.01
C THR A 174 5.55 -7.37 7.80
N GLU A 175 5.17 -6.10 7.90
CA GLU A 175 3.77 -5.67 7.73
C GLU A 175 3.25 -5.92 6.31
N THR A 176 4.00 -5.47 5.30
CA THR A 176 3.71 -5.72 3.89
C THR A 176 3.66 -7.21 3.58
N PHE A 177 4.56 -7.98 4.19
CA PHE A 177 4.59 -9.42 4.02
C PHE A 177 3.37 -10.11 4.63
N VAL A 178 2.99 -9.78 5.87
CA VAL A 178 1.79 -10.31 6.54
C VAL A 178 0.52 -9.97 5.76
N ALA A 179 0.45 -8.78 5.17
CA ALA A 179 -0.69 -8.36 4.36
C ALA A 179 -0.82 -9.14 3.05
N LYS A 180 0.30 -9.53 2.42
CA LYS A 180 0.30 -10.11 1.06
C LYS A 180 0.47 -11.63 1.04
N ALA A 181 1.25 -12.19 1.95
CA ALA A 181 1.59 -13.61 1.98
C ALA A 181 0.36 -14.54 2.02
N PRO A 182 -0.71 -14.27 2.79
CA PRO A 182 -1.89 -15.14 2.81
C PRO A 182 -2.54 -15.32 1.43
N GLY A 183 -2.73 -14.21 0.70
CA GLY A 183 -3.32 -14.24 -0.64
C GLY A 183 -2.41 -14.93 -1.67
N ILE A 184 -1.09 -14.77 -1.54
CA ILE A 184 -0.12 -15.44 -2.41
C ILE A 184 -0.06 -16.95 -2.11
N MET A 185 -0.09 -17.35 -0.84
CA MET A 185 -0.18 -18.76 -0.42
C MET A 185 -1.47 -19.41 -0.92
N GLN A 186 -2.59 -18.71 -0.75
CA GLN A 186 -3.77 -18.71 -1.64
C GLN A 186 -3.55 -19.37 -3.01
N LYS A 187 -2.91 -18.58 -3.86
CA LYS A 187 -2.67 -18.89 -5.26
C LYS A 187 -1.72 -20.07 -5.44
N LEU A 188 -0.64 -20.15 -4.65
CA LEU A 188 0.30 -21.27 -4.69
C LEU A 188 -0.37 -22.61 -4.39
N ILE A 189 -1.25 -22.66 -3.38
CA ILE A 189 -2.02 -23.85 -3.02
C ILE A 189 -2.96 -24.22 -4.17
N ALA A 190 -3.71 -23.25 -4.70
CA ALA A 190 -4.68 -23.48 -5.77
C ALA A 190 -4.03 -23.93 -7.09
N ASP A 191 -2.93 -23.28 -7.50
CA ASP A 191 -2.27 -23.52 -8.78
C ASP A 191 -1.43 -24.80 -8.80
N PHE A 192 -0.91 -25.23 -7.64
CA PHE A 192 0.06 -26.31 -7.56
C PHE A 192 -0.32 -27.46 -6.62
N ASN A 193 -1.53 -27.41 -6.04
CA ASN A 193 -2.02 -28.39 -5.08
C ASN A 193 -1.05 -28.60 -3.91
N LEU A 194 -0.50 -27.50 -3.38
CA LEU A 194 0.43 -27.50 -2.26
C LEU A 194 -0.33 -27.56 -0.93
N LYS A 195 0.31 -28.14 0.09
CA LYS A 195 -0.14 -27.97 1.48
C LYS A 195 0.25 -26.56 1.98
N ASP A 196 -0.45 -26.08 3.00
CA ASP A 196 -0.21 -24.75 3.59
C ASP A 196 1.26 -24.54 4.00
N PHE A 197 1.87 -25.51 4.69
CA PHE A 197 3.27 -25.43 5.10
C PHE A 197 4.27 -25.51 3.93
N GLN A 198 3.86 -26.08 2.78
CA GLN A 198 4.69 -26.15 1.58
C GLN A 198 4.69 -24.79 0.86
N ALA A 199 3.51 -24.17 0.73
CA ALA A 199 3.38 -22.81 0.21
C ALA A 199 4.10 -21.80 1.13
N ALA A 200 4.00 -21.96 2.45
CA ALA A 200 4.73 -21.15 3.40
C ALA A 200 6.26 -21.29 3.26
N GLY A 201 6.77 -22.50 2.98
CA GLY A 201 8.20 -22.70 2.73
C GLY A 201 8.73 -21.99 1.47
N ILE A 202 7.91 -21.86 0.44
CA ILE A 202 8.21 -21.02 -0.74
C ILE A 202 8.23 -19.54 -0.32
N MET A 203 7.20 -19.10 0.41
CA MET A 203 7.11 -17.71 0.89
C MET A 203 8.23 -17.32 1.84
N GLY A 204 8.76 -18.26 2.64
CA GLY A 204 9.91 -18.00 3.51
C GLY A 204 11.17 -17.61 2.74
N ASN A 205 11.40 -18.26 1.59
CA ASN A 205 12.50 -17.89 0.70
C ASN A 205 12.26 -16.53 0.04
N ILE A 206 11.05 -16.31 -0.50
CA ILE A 206 10.70 -15.02 -1.11
C ILE A 206 10.83 -13.87 -0.11
N GLY A 207 10.36 -14.06 1.13
CA GLY A 207 10.43 -13.05 2.18
C GLY A 207 11.86 -12.61 2.47
N GLU A 208 12.79 -13.56 2.45
CA GLU A 208 14.23 -13.30 2.57
C GLU A 208 14.81 -12.57 1.37
N GLU A 209 14.48 -13.00 0.14
CA GLU A 209 15.03 -12.42 -1.08
C GLU A 209 14.62 -10.95 -1.27
N CYS A 210 13.38 -10.59 -0.97
CA CYS A 210 12.85 -9.24 -1.19
C CYS A 210 12.56 -8.46 0.09
N ASP A 211 13.06 -8.93 1.24
CA ASP A 211 12.85 -8.30 2.56
C ASP A 211 11.37 -7.96 2.81
N GLY A 212 10.51 -8.97 2.71
CA GLY A 212 9.06 -8.79 2.86
C GLY A 212 8.42 -7.89 1.79
N PHE A 213 8.89 -7.96 0.54
CA PHE A 213 8.48 -7.14 -0.62
C PHE A 213 8.93 -5.68 -0.61
N ARG A 214 9.81 -5.30 0.31
CA ARG A 214 10.35 -3.93 0.40
C ARG A 214 11.47 -3.68 -0.61
N GLU A 215 12.30 -4.69 -0.84
CA GLU A 215 13.53 -4.59 -1.60
C GLU A 215 13.39 -5.34 -2.93
N MET A 216 12.76 -4.69 -3.90
CA MET A 216 12.47 -5.30 -5.20
C MET A 216 13.64 -5.19 -6.20
N GLN A 217 14.67 -4.41 -5.88
CA GLN A 217 15.89 -4.23 -6.67
C GLN A 217 17.10 -4.43 -5.77
N GLU A 218 18.05 -5.28 -6.18
CA GLU A 218 19.27 -5.52 -5.42
C GLU A 218 20.04 -4.20 -5.19
N LYS A 219 20.31 -3.88 -3.91
CA LYS A 219 20.93 -2.61 -3.49
C LYS A 219 22.44 -2.52 -3.76
N LYS A 220 23.16 -3.64 -3.67
CA LYS A 220 24.63 -3.67 -3.81
C LYS A 220 25.09 -4.81 -4.73
N PRO A 221 24.72 -4.75 -6.02
CA PRO A 221 25.05 -5.84 -6.93
C PRO A 221 26.54 -5.90 -7.23
N ILE A 222 27.08 -7.12 -7.25
CA ILE A 222 28.47 -7.37 -7.70
C ILE A 222 28.64 -6.90 -9.16
N LYS A 223 27.59 -7.08 -9.97
CA LYS A 223 27.50 -6.55 -11.33
C LYS A 223 26.12 -5.94 -11.55
N ALA A 224 26.10 -4.67 -11.93
CA ALA A 224 24.88 -4.01 -12.35
C ALA A 224 24.24 -4.77 -13.54
N PRO A 225 22.90 -4.86 -13.60
CA PRO A 225 21.95 -4.22 -12.70
C PRO A 225 21.58 -5.03 -11.44
N GLY A 226 22.12 -6.25 -11.21
CA GLY A 226 21.81 -7.06 -10.02
C GLY A 226 20.55 -7.93 -10.10
N GLY A 227 20.04 -8.36 -8.95
CA GLY A 227 18.75 -9.04 -8.75
C GLY A 227 17.55 -8.10 -8.88
N LEU A 228 16.41 -8.63 -9.31
CA LEU A 228 15.16 -7.89 -9.47
C LEU A 228 13.96 -8.79 -9.13
N GLY A 229 12.95 -8.24 -8.47
CA GLY A 229 11.70 -8.92 -8.14
C GLY A 229 11.72 -9.74 -6.83
N TRP A 230 10.64 -10.47 -6.57
CA TRP A 230 10.42 -11.26 -5.36
C TRP A 230 11.52 -12.26 -5.08
N ALA A 231 11.99 -12.96 -6.12
CA ALA A 231 13.03 -13.98 -6.02
C ALA A 231 14.42 -13.44 -6.40
N GLN A 232 14.60 -12.11 -6.43
CA GLN A 232 15.85 -11.46 -6.83
C GLN A 232 16.46 -12.08 -8.09
N TRP A 233 15.66 -12.24 -9.16
CA TRP A 233 16.14 -12.89 -10.38
C TRP A 233 17.38 -12.15 -10.92
N THR A 234 18.46 -12.91 -11.11
CA THR A 234 19.76 -12.41 -11.59
C THR A 234 20.13 -13.03 -12.94
N GLY A 235 21.08 -12.41 -13.65
CA GLY A 235 21.65 -12.94 -14.88
C GLY A 235 20.60 -13.24 -15.97
N SER A 236 20.65 -14.43 -16.58
CA SER A 236 19.71 -14.81 -17.64
C SER A 236 18.26 -14.92 -17.14
N ARG A 237 18.03 -15.29 -15.87
CA ARG A 237 16.69 -15.33 -15.28
C ARG A 237 16.11 -13.92 -15.15
N ARG A 238 16.95 -12.92 -14.81
CA ARG A 238 16.53 -11.51 -14.83
C ARG A 238 16.08 -11.07 -16.21
N THR A 239 16.86 -11.36 -17.25
CA THR A 239 16.49 -11.00 -18.63
C THR A 239 15.17 -11.64 -19.03
N LEU A 240 14.91 -12.90 -18.64
CA LEU A 240 13.63 -13.55 -18.89
C LEU A 240 12.47 -12.95 -18.08
N PHE A 241 12.73 -12.49 -16.86
CA PHE A 241 11.75 -11.77 -16.04
C PHE A 241 11.41 -10.41 -16.65
N GLU A 242 12.40 -9.61 -17.01
CA GLU A 242 12.21 -8.30 -17.63
C GLU A 242 11.53 -8.42 -19.00
N ALA A 243 11.87 -9.45 -19.79
CA ALA A 243 11.17 -9.76 -21.03
C ALA A 243 9.71 -10.15 -20.77
N PHE A 244 9.42 -11.00 -19.78
CA PHE A 244 8.05 -11.32 -19.37
C PHE A 244 7.28 -10.08 -18.94
N CYS A 245 7.91 -9.20 -18.17
CA CYS A 245 7.32 -7.94 -17.77
C CYS A 245 7.03 -7.06 -18.98
N THR A 246 7.97 -6.98 -19.93
CA THR A 246 7.84 -6.15 -21.14
C THR A 246 6.75 -6.69 -22.07
N GLU A 247 6.77 -7.97 -22.37
CA GLU A 247 5.77 -8.69 -23.16
C GLU A 247 4.38 -8.58 -22.52
N GLY A 248 4.33 -8.73 -21.20
CA GLY A 248 3.11 -8.55 -20.44
C GLY A 248 2.69 -7.10 -20.33
N GLY A 249 3.56 -6.10 -20.50
CA GLY A 249 3.27 -4.73 -20.06
C GLY A 249 2.99 -4.64 -18.56
N LEU A 250 3.77 -5.37 -17.78
CA LEU A 250 3.72 -5.42 -16.33
C LEU A 250 4.88 -4.60 -15.73
N SER A 251 4.63 -3.94 -14.61
CA SER A 251 5.71 -3.37 -13.80
C SER A 251 6.49 -4.52 -13.15
N PRO A 252 7.83 -4.57 -13.23
CA PRO A 252 8.64 -5.57 -12.52
C PRO A 252 8.47 -5.54 -11.00
N LEU A 253 7.91 -4.45 -10.45
CA LEU A 253 7.62 -4.30 -9.03
C LEU A 253 6.22 -4.81 -8.64
N SER A 254 5.38 -5.14 -9.63
CA SER A 254 3.99 -5.57 -9.38
C SER A 254 3.89 -7.04 -8.98
N ASP A 255 2.91 -7.36 -8.14
CA ASP A 255 2.66 -8.74 -7.72
C ASP A 255 2.29 -9.66 -8.88
N ALA A 256 1.58 -9.13 -9.88
CA ALA A 256 1.23 -9.84 -11.10
C ALA A 256 2.48 -10.26 -11.89
N ALA A 257 3.47 -9.38 -12.05
CA ALA A 257 4.74 -9.72 -12.68
C ALA A 257 5.45 -10.83 -11.92
N ASN A 258 5.60 -10.64 -10.62
CA ASN A 258 6.44 -11.51 -9.81
C ASN A 258 5.80 -12.89 -9.61
N TYR A 259 4.52 -12.95 -9.24
CA TYR A 259 3.79 -14.22 -9.13
C TYR A 259 3.67 -14.91 -10.49
N GLY A 260 3.32 -14.17 -11.55
CA GLY A 260 3.15 -14.72 -12.89
C GLY A 260 4.43 -15.35 -13.42
N PHE A 261 5.58 -14.69 -13.22
CA PHE A 261 6.85 -15.25 -13.65
C PHE A 261 7.30 -16.43 -12.77
N LEU A 262 7.14 -16.34 -11.44
CA LEU A 262 7.38 -17.46 -10.53
C LEU A 262 6.55 -18.69 -10.94
N LYS A 263 5.26 -18.50 -11.21
CA LYS A 263 4.36 -19.56 -11.67
C LYS A 263 4.85 -20.19 -12.97
N ARG A 264 5.21 -19.36 -13.97
CA ARG A 264 5.75 -19.83 -15.25
C ARG A 264 6.98 -20.71 -15.05
N GLU A 265 7.93 -20.29 -14.21
CA GLU A 265 9.13 -21.08 -13.92
C GLU A 265 8.79 -22.39 -13.20
N LEU A 266 7.93 -22.38 -12.18
CA LEU A 266 7.53 -23.58 -11.45
C LEU A 266 6.75 -24.59 -12.31
N GLN A 267 6.09 -24.14 -13.38
CA GLN A 267 5.45 -25.02 -14.36
C GLN A 267 6.41 -25.52 -15.44
N THR A 268 7.58 -24.90 -15.60
CA THR A 268 8.50 -25.16 -16.70
C THR A 268 9.93 -25.39 -16.21
N THR A 269 10.78 -24.37 -16.29
CA THR A 269 12.24 -24.43 -16.08
C THR A 269 12.65 -24.79 -14.66
N GLN A 270 11.81 -24.55 -13.67
CA GLN A 270 12.03 -24.86 -12.25
C GLN A 270 10.98 -25.85 -11.69
N SER A 271 10.35 -26.65 -12.56
CA SER A 271 9.38 -27.69 -12.16
C SER A 271 9.94 -28.75 -11.21
N ALA A 272 11.25 -29.01 -11.28
CA ALA A 272 11.95 -29.87 -10.33
C ALA A 272 11.89 -29.32 -8.90
N SER A 273 11.98 -27.99 -8.73
CA SER A 273 11.90 -27.33 -7.42
C SER A 273 10.51 -27.48 -6.80
N LEU A 274 9.46 -27.30 -7.60
CA LEU A 274 8.09 -27.56 -7.18
C LEU A 274 7.90 -29.01 -6.74
N THR A 275 8.37 -29.96 -7.55
CA THR A 275 8.29 -31.40 -7.25
C THR A 275 9.03 -31.75 -5.96
N ALA A 276 10.16 -31.10 -5.70
CA ALA A 276 10.94 -31.31 -4.48
C ALA A 276 10.17 -30.80 -3.25
N VAL A 277 9.59 -29.59 -3.31
CA VAL A 277 8.76 -29.02 -2.24
C VAL A 277 7.53 -29.88 -1.95
N GLN A 278 6.83 -30.38 -2.98
CA GLN A 278 5.65 -31.24 -2.83
C GLN A 278 5.93 -32.54 -2.05
N LYS A 279 7.17 -33.04 -2.08
CA LYS A 279 7.59 -34.25 -1.34
C LYS A 279 7.96 -33.99 0.12
N THR A 280 7.99 -32.73 0.55
CA THR A 280 8.39 -32.38 1.91
C THR A 280 7.28 -32.61 2.92
N ALA A 281 7.67 -32.86 4.18
CA ALA A 281 6.76 -33.23 5.27
C ALA A 281 6.68 -32.19 6.40
N SER A 282 7.36 -31.04 6.26
CA SER A 282 7.42 -29.98 7.28
C SER A 282 7.82 -28.66 6.64
N ILE A 283 7.45 -27.54 7.25
CA ILE A 283 7.80 -26.18 6.78
C ILE A 283 9.31 -26.00 6.60
N SER A 284 10.12 -26.41 7.58
CA SER A 284 11.58 -26.34 7.51
C SER A 284 12.14 -27.07 6.28
N LYS A 285 11.70 -28.31 6.03
CA LYS A 285 12.07 -29.07 4.82
C LYS A 285 11.62 -28.40 3.53
N ALA A 286 10.44 -27.76 3.50
CA ALA A 286 9.98 -26.99 2.35
C ALA A 286 10.88 -25.79 2.07
N VAL A 287 11.25 -25.02 3.11
CA VAL A 287 12.21 -23.90 3.01
C VAL A 287 13.53 -24.36 2.40
N ARG A 288 14.15 -25.40 2.98
CA ARG A 288 15.46 -25.91 2.51
C ARG A 288 15.37 -26.50 1.10
N SER A 289 14.29 -27.22 0.81
CA SER A 289 14.09 -27.81 -0.52
C SER A 289 13.95 -26.73 -1.59
N PHE A 290 13.22 -25.65 -1.30
CA PHE A 290 13.06 -24.55 -2.24
C PHE A 290 14.35 -23.74 -2.38
N GLU A 291 15.06 -23.44 -1.28
CA GLU A 291 16.37 -22.79 -1.32
C GLU A 291 17.34 -23.60 -2.20
N ALA A 292 17.56 -24.87 -1.89
CA ALA A 292 18.56 -25.70 -2.57
C ALA A 292 18.26 -25.97 -4.06
N SER A 293 17.00 -25.84 -4.49
CA SER A 293 16.58 -26.17 -5.85
C SER A 293 16.17 -24.96 -6.70
N PHE A 294 15.67 -23.88 -6.11
CA PHE A 294 15.18 -22.69 -6.82
C PHE A 294 16.12 -21.48 -6.63
N GLU A 295 16.38 -21.07 -5.39
CA GLU A 295 17.21 -19.87 -5.11
C GLU A 295 18.70 -20.15 -5.27
N ARG A 296 19.15 -21.30 -4.76
CA ARG A 296 20.53 -21.80 -4.84
C ARG A 296 21.53 -20.75 -4.36
N ALA A 297 21.30 -20.24 -3.16
CA ALA A 297 22.18 -19.25 -2.56
C ALA A 297 23.58 -19.84 -2.43
N ARG A 298 24.59 -18.95 -2.47
CA ARG A 298 25.98 -19.39 -2.30
C ARG A 298 26.15 -19.96 -0.89
N ALA A 299 26.91 -21.04 -0.78
CA ALA A 299 27.24 -21.64 0.50
C ALA A 299 27.72 -20.60 1.53
N GLY A 300 27.06 -20.57 2.69
CA GLY A 300 27.27 -19.60 3.76
C GLY A 300 26.41 -18.33 3.70
N LEU A 301 25.58 -18.16 2.67
CA LEU A 301 24.64 -17.04 2.49
C LEU A 301 23.18 -17.51 2.38
N GLU A 302 22.88 -18.73 2.83
CA GLU A 302 21.53 -19.31 2.73
C GLU A 302 20.57 -18.68 3.73
N HIS A 303 21.04 -18.12 4.85
CA HIS A 303 20.21 -17.42 5.85
C HIS A 303 18.95 -18.21 6.29
N PHE A 304 19.12 -19.50 6.58
CA PHE A 304 17.99 -20.38 6.93
C PHE A 304 17.23 -19.99 8.19
N ASP A 305 17.89 -19.31 9.11
CA ASP A 305 17.26 -18.66 10.27
C ASP A 305 16.20 -17.65 9.83
N ARG A 306 16.57 -16.70 8.96
CA ARG A 306 15.63 -15.69 8.47
C ARG A 306 14.55 -16.27 7.57
N ARG A 307 14.92 -17.20 6.67
CA ARG A 307 13.95 -17.86 5.77
C ARG A 307 12.88 -18.64 6.55
N ASP A 308 13.25 -19.25 7.67
CA ASP A 308 12.30 -19.94 8.54
C ASP A 308 11.37 -18.96 9.25
N GLU A 309 11.90 -17.84 9.75
CA GLU A 309 11.09 -16.80 10.37
C GLU A 309 10.03 -16.26 9.40
N TRP A 310 10.42 -15.98 8.15
CA TRP A 310 9.48 -15.58 7.09
C TRP A 310 8.47 -16.68 6.77
N ALA A 311 8.88 -17.94 6.74
CA ALA A 311 7.97 -19.06 6.46
C ALA A 311 6.93 -19.22 7.58
N ASP A 312 7.36 -19.19 8.84
CA ASP A 312 6.47 -19.30 10.00
C ASP A 312 5.51 -18.13 10.08
N LEU A 313 5.99 -16.91 9.77
CA LEU A 313 5.16 -15.72 9.67
C LEU A 313 4.10 -15.85 8.57
N ALA A 314 4.47 -16.35 7.39
CA ALA A 314 3.54 -16.60 6.29
C ALA A 314 2.47 -17.62 6.71
N LEU A 315 2.88 -18.74 7.31
CA LEU A 315 1.97 -19.80 7.74
C LEU A 315 1.01 -19.33 8.85
N LYS A 316 1.52 -18.62 9.86
CA LYS A 316 0.71 -18.04 10.94
C LYS A 316 -0.30 -17.05 10.39
N SER A 317 0.13 -16.15 9.51
CA SER A 317 -0.74 -15.15 8.88
C SER A 317 -1.82 -15.81 8.03
N PHE A 318 -1.46 -16.79 7.21
CA PHE A 318 -2.41 -17.54 6.39
C PHE A 318 -3.47 -18.25 7.21
N ARG A 319 -3.06 -18.92 8.30
CA ARG A 319 -4.00 -19.64 9.18
C ARG A 319 -4.90 -18.69 9.97
N ASN A 320 -4.38 -17.54 10.38
CA ASN A 320 -5.17 -16.51 11.05
C ASN A 320 -6.18 -15.84 10.10
N SER A 321 -5.80 -15.65 8.83
CA SER A 321 -6.69 -15.11 7.79
C SER A 321 -7.59 -16.16 7.15
N ALA A 322 -7.43 -17.45 7.46
CA ALA A 322 -8.22 -18.53 6.85
C ALA A 322 -9.75 -18.32 6.92
N PRO A 323 -10.33 -17.75 8.00
CA PRO A 323 -11.74 -17.41 8.04
C PRO A 323 -12.16 -16.34 7.01
N ASP A 324 -11.24 -15.45 6.64
CA ASP A 324 -11.47 -14.29 5.75
C ASP A 324 -11.07 -14.60 4.30
N LEU A 325 -10.52 -15.79 4.03
CA LEU A 325 -10.19 -16.24 2.68
C LEU A 325 -11.40 -16.88 2.01
N VAL A 326 -11.50 -16.66 0.70
CA VAL A 326 -12.52 -17.34 -0.09
C VAL A 326 -12.16 -18.84 -0.28
N PRO A 327 -13.16 -19.72 -0.47
CA PRO A 327 -12.91 -21.11 -0.85
C PRO A 327 -12.11 -21.22 -2.17
N SER A 328 -11.31 -22.27 -2.35
CA SER A 328 -10.45 -22.42 -3.53
C SER A 328 -11.21 -22.35 -4.86
N ALA A 329 -12.43 -22.89 -4.93
CA ALA A 329 -13.28 -22.77 -6.11
C ALA A 329 -13.64 -21.32 -6.43
N VAL A 330 -13.87 -20.49 -5.40
CA VAL A 330 -14.12 -19.05 -5.57
C VAL A 330 -12.83 -18.35 -6.02
N ALA A 331 -11.68 -18.64 -5.42
CA ALA A 331 -10.41 -18.06 -5.85
C ALA A 331 -10.03 -18.38 -7.30
N GLN A 332 -10.44 -19.54 -7.82
CA GLN A 332 -10.20 -19.93 -9.22
C GLN A 332 -10.99 -19.09 -10.24
N VAL A 333 -12.10 -18.48 -9.85
CA VAL A 333 -12.90 -17.62 -10.73
C VAL A 333 -12.62 -16.12 -10.55
N LEU A 334 -11.78 -15.78 -9.58
CA LEU A 334 -11.25 -14.43 -9.41
C LEU A 334 -10.14 -14.18 -10.43
N ASP A 335 -9.96 -12.91 -10.83
CA ASP A 335 -8.83 -12.50 -11.67
C ASP A 335 -7.49 -12.93 -11.02
N PRO A 336 -6.72 -13.85 -11.63
CA PRO A 336 -5.51 -14.39 -11.05
C PRO A 336 -4.37 -13.37 -10.98
N ASP A 337 -4.47 -12.26 -11.72
CA ASP A 337 -3.47 -11.19 -11.72
C ASP A 337 -3.70 -10.17 -10.59
N LEU A 338 -4.85 -10.25 -9.90
CA LEU A 338 -5.22 -9.30 -8.85
C LEU A 338 -5.06 -9.91 -7.45
N ASN A 339 -4.66 -9.10 -6.47
CA ASN A 339 -4.89 -9.46 -5.07
C ASN A 339 -6.38 -9.32 -4.78
N TYR A 340 -6.85 -9.95 -3.72
CA TYR A 340 -8.24 -9.81 -3.35
C TYR A 340 -8.44 -9.73 -1.84
N ARG A 341 -9.59 -9.19 -1.43
CA ARG A 341 -10.05 -9.17 -0.05
C ARG A 341 -11.56 -9.37 -0.03
N VAL A 342 -12.04 -10.23 0.85
CA VAL A 342 -13.48 -10.39 1.08
C VAL A 342 -14.01 -9.12 1.76
N ILE A 343 -15.10 -8.57 1.24
CA ILE A 343 -15.78 -7.41 1.84
C ILE A 343 -17.12 -7.75 2.46
N ALA A 344 -17.80 -8.77 1.95
CA ALA A 344 -19.03 -9.28 2.54
C ALA A 344 -19.28 -10.71 2.06
N HIS A 345 -20.00 -11.50 2.85
CA HIS A 345 -20.49 -12.79 2.39
C HIS A 345 -21.86 -13.12 2.99
N ALA A 346 -22.64 -13.94 2.29
CA ALA A 346 -23.95 -14.36 2.78
C ALA A 346 -24.25 -15.78 2.31
N ALA A 347 -24.99 -16.55 3.11
CA ALA A 347 -25.36 -17.92 2.79
C ALA A 347 -26.87 -18.07 2.72
N LEU A 348 -27.37 -18.78 1.69
CA LEU A 348 -28.79 -19.11 1.56
C LEU A 348 -28.97 -20.40 0.76
N GLY A 349 -29.75 -21.34 1.30
CA GLY A 349 -30.17 -22.54 0.56
C GLY A 349 -29.02 -23.42 0.07
N GLY A 350 -27.94 -23.53 0.86
CA GLY A 350 -26.74 -24.29 0.50
C GLY A 350 -25.77 -23.58 -0.45
N ALA A 351 -26.10 -22.37 -0.94
CA ALA A 351 -25.17 -21.53 -1.67
C ALA A 351 -24.55 -20.46 -0.75
N THR A 352 -23.30 -20.08 -1.03
CA THR A 352 -22.61 -18.95 -0.39
C THR A 352 -22.25 -17.90 -1.43
N PHE A 353 -22.45 -16.64 -1.12
CA PHE A 353 -22.20 -15.50 -1.97
C PHE A 353 -21.06 -14.69 -1.35
N TRP A 354 -20.07 -14.32 -2.14
CA TRP A 354 -18.88 -13.58 -1.73
C TRP A 354 -18.79 -12.30 -2.55
N ALA A 355 -18.85 -11.16 -1.88
CA ALA A 355 -18.44 -9.89 -2.45
C ALA A 355 -16.94 -9.72 -2.14
N VAL A 356 -16.16 -9.50 -3.18
CA VAL A 356 -14.69 -9.51 -3.12
C VAL A 356 -14.17 -8.26 -3.81
N ASP A 357 -13.35 -7.47 -3.12
CA ASP A 357 -12.51 -6.48 -3.77
C ASP A 357 -11.34 -7.20 -4.43
N GLN A 358 -11.09 -6.93 -5.71
CA GLN A 358 -9.88 -7.31 -6.41
C GLN A 358 -9.04 -6.07 -6.69
N PHE A 359 -7.77 -6.06 -6.32
CA PHE A 359 -6.93 -4.86 -6.43
C PHE A 359 -5.44 -5.16 -6.70
N THR A 360 -4.85 -4.31 -7.53
CA THR A 360 -3.41 -4.03 -7.71
C THR A 360 -3.27 -2.52 -7.95
N GLU A 361 -2.63 -2.05 -9.03
CA GLU A 361 -2.86 -0.68 -9.53
C GLU A 361 -4.28 -0.53 -10.11
N ASN A 362 -4.87 -1.63 -10.55
CA ASN A 362 -6.24 -1.73 -11.04
C ASN A 362 -7.12 -2.32 -9.96
N GLY A 363 -8.35 -1.84 -9.83
CA GLY A 363 -9.27 -2.32 -8.81
C GLY A 363 -10.69 -2.46 -9.31
N GLY A 364 -11.39 -3.44 -8.76
CA GLY A 364 -12.84 -3.53 -8.84
C GLY A 364 -13.40 -4.54 -7.86
N GLN A 365 -14.71 -4.71 -7.89
CA GLN A 365 -15.44 -5.64 -7.06
C GLN A 365 -16.02 -6.77 -7.91
N VAL A 366 -16.03 -7.96 -7.33
CA VAL A 366 -16.61 -9.16 -7.93
C VAL A 366 -17.56 -9.80 -6.93
N LEU A 367 -18.76 -10.13 -7.39
CA LEU A 367 -19.71 -10.97 -6.68
C LEU A 367 -19.62 -12.39 -7.21
N VAL A 368 -19.25 -13.35 -6.36
CA VAL A 368 -19.16 -14.76 -6.70
C VAL A 368 -20.20 -15.55 -5.92
N LYS A 369 -20.88 -16.47 -6.60
CA LYS A 369 -21.72 -17.50 -5.97
C LYS A 369 -20.97 -18.82 -6.00
N LEU A 370 -20.89 -19.47 -4.84
CA LEU A 370 -20.51 -20.86 -4.68
C LEU A 370 -21.79 -21.66 -4.40
N ASP A 371 -22.16 -22.58 -5.30
CA ASP A 371 -23.32 -23.44 -5.09
C ASP A 371 -23.02 -24.60 -4.11
N GLY A 372 -24.09 -25.29 -3.67
CA GLY A 372 -23.96 -26.42 -2.75
C GLY A 372 -23.20 -27.64 -3.31
N ASN A 373 -22.91 -27.64 -4.61
CA ASN A 373 -22.12 -28.67 -5.29
C ASN A 373 -20.63 -28.28 -5.41
N GLY A 374 -20.24 -27.11 -4.90
CA GLY A 374 -18.88 -26.60 -4.95
C GLY A 374 -18.50 -25.87 -6.24
N THR A 375 -19.47 -25.54 -7.09
CA THR A 375 -19.22 -24.78 -8.33
C THR A 375 -19.29 -23.28 -8.05
N ALA A 376 -18.21 -22.56 -8.40
CA ALA A 376 -18.16 -21.11 -8.29
C ALA A 376 -18.53 -20.44 -9.63
N SER A 377 -19.30 -19.36 -9.58
CA SER A 377 -19.67 -18.55 -10.74
C SER A 377 -19.69 -17.06 -10.39
N VAL A 378 -19.08 -16.22 -11.24
CA VAL A 378 -19.17 -14.76 -11.13
C VAL A 378 -20.58 -14.31 -11.52
N LEU A 379 -21.27 -13.62 -10.61
CA LEU A 379 -22.60 -13.04 -10.84
C LEU A 379 -22.52 -11.59 -11.32
N ALA A 380 -21.56 -10.83 -10.81
CA ALA A 380 -21.30 -9.46 -11.23
C ALA A 380 -19.82 -9.12 -11.05
N SER A 381 -19.32 -8.25 -11.91
CA SER A 381 -18.04 -7.57 -11.71
C SER A 381 -18.14 -6.14 -12.23
N ASP A 382 -17.51 -5.20 -11.53
CA ASP A 382 -17.34 -3.81 -11.97
C ASP A 382 -16.24 -3.16 -11.13
N THR A 383 -15.99 -1.88 -11.34
CA THR A 383 -15.27 -1.02 -10.39
C THR A 383 -15.95 -1.07 -9.02
N THR A 384 -17.26 -0.82 -8.95
CA THR A 384 -18.07 -1.10 -7.75
C THR A 384 -19.32 -1.88 -8.12
N ILE A 385 -19.61 -2.95 -7.39
CA ILE A 385 -20.86 -3.71 -7.57
C ILE A 385 -21.98 -3.18 -6.66
N PHE A 386 -21.67 -2.25 -5.75
CA PHE A 386 -22.64 -1.64 -4.85
C PHE A 386 -23.11 -0.25 -5.34
N PRO A 387 -24.40 0.10 -5.13
CA PRO A 387 -25.45 -0.76 -4.58
C PRO A 387 -25.79 -1.92 -5.54
N LEU A 388 -25.99 -3.12 -4.98
CA LEU A 388 -26.27 -4.32 -5.77
C LEU A 388 -27.62 -4.19 -6.49
N GLN A 389 -27.64 -4.55 -7.77
CA GLN A 389 -28.86 -4.52 -8.58
C GLN A 389 -29.91 -5.51 -8.04
N SER A 390 -31.17 -5.06 -8.02
CA SER A 390 -32.30 -5.92 -7.63
C SER A 390 -32.42 -7.12 -8.57
N GLY A 391 -32.67 -8.31 -8.00
CA GLY A 391 -32.80 -9.57 -8.74
C GLY A 391 -31.48 -10.29 -9.02
N LEU A 392 -30.33 -9.68 -8.77
CA LEU A 392 -29.02 -10.33 -8.93
C LEU A 392 -28.78 -11.46 -7.92
N VAL A 393 -29.25 -11.26 -6.69
CA VAL A 393 -29.23 -12.25 -5.60
C VAL A 393 -30.58 -12.27 -4.89
N PRO A 394 -30.92 -13.36 -4.17
CA PRO A 394 -32.14 -13.41 -3.35
C PRO A 394 -32.20 -12.24 -2.34
N ALA A 395 -33.40 -11.71 -2.07
CA ALA A 395 -33.57 -10.54 -1.20
C ALA A 395 -32.90 -10.67 0.20
N PRO A 396 -32.92 -11.82 0.89
CA PRO A 396 -32.20 -11.97 2.16
C PRO A 396 -30.68 -11.87 2.01
N VAL A 397 -30.14 -12.38 0.89
CA VAL A 397 -28.71 -12.29 0.56
C VAL A 397 -28.33 -10.85 0.24
N LEU A 398 -29.17 -10.14 -0.53
CA LEU A 398 -29.00 -8.72 -0.82
C LEU A 398 -28.92 -7.90 0.47
N ALA A 399 -29.89 -8.10 1.37
CA ALA A 399 -29.95 -7.37 2.64
C ALA A 399 -28.71 -7.63 3.51
N GLN A 400 -28.24 -8.89 3.59
CA GLN A 400 -27.04 -9.23 4.36
C GLN A 400 -25.78 -8.62 3.75
N LEU A 401 -25.55 -8.81 2.45
CA LEU A 401 -24.39 -8.25 1.76
C LEU A 401 -24.35 -6.72 1.84
N SER A 402 -25.52 -6.06 1.78
CA SER A 402 -25.64 -4.60 1.95
C SER A 402 -25.60 -4.13 3.41
N ALA A 403 -25.72 -5.01 4.40
CA ALA A 403 -25.53 -4.65 5.81
C ALA A 403 -24.07 -4.80 6.21
N ASP A 404 -23.40 -5.86 5.72
CA ASP A 404 -21.98 -6.11 5.97
C ASP A 404 -21.08 -5.12 5.21
N PHE A 405 -21.54 -4.65 4.06
CA PHE A 405 -20.99 -3.51 3.35
C PHE A 405 -21.66 -2.24 3.91
N ASP A 406 -20.92 -1.25 4.42
CA ASP A 406 -21.49 -0.04 5.05
C ASP A 406 -22.31 0.84 4.07
N ALA A 407 -23.50 0.37 3.69
CA ALA A 407 -24.40 0.94 2.70
C ALA A 407 -25.00 2.29 3.11
N THR A 408 -24.80 2.71 4.36
CA THR A 408 -25.36 3.97 4.88
C THR A 408 -24.60 5.19 4.39
N ALA A 409 -23.32 5.02 4.03
CA ALA A 409 -22.46 6.10 3.60
C ALA A 409 -22.63 6.39 2.11
N VAL A 410 -23.83 6.71 1.58
CA VAL A 410 -24.03 7.00 0.14
C VAL A 410 -22.86 7.83 -0.38
N PRO A 411 -22.13 7.39 -1.44
CA PRO A 411 -21.07 8.22 -1.96
C PRO A 411 -21.77 9.48 -2.41
N ALA A 412 -21.41 10.61 -1.81
CA ALA A 412 -21.83 11.89 -2.35
C ALA A 412 -21.50 11.79 -3.84
N GLY A 413 -22.51 12.04 -4.67
CA GLY A 413 -22.24 12.26 -6.08
C GLY A 413 -21.11 13.28 -6.22
N PRO A 414 -20.58 13.44 -7.44
CA PRO A 414 -19.66 14.53 -7.70
C PRO A 414 -20.28 15.81 -7.09
N GLY A 415 -19.46 16.50 -6.27
CA GLY A 415 -19.92 17.43 -5.23
C GLY A 415 -20.79 18.54 -5.84
N PRO A 416 -21.46 19.39 -5.04
CA PRO A 416 -22.15 20.54 -5.63
C PRO A 416 -21.19 21.28 -6.58
N ALA A 417 -21.63 21.44 -7.84
CA ALA A 417 -20.79 21.95 -8.93
C ALA A 417 -19.95 23.13 -8.42
N PRO A 418 -18.63 23.14 -8.65
CA PRO A 418 -17.79 24.16 -8.06
C PRO A 418 -18.32 25.54 -8.47
N VAL A 419 -18.70 26.34 -7.47
CA VAL A 419 -19.29 27.66 -7.69
C VAL A 419 -18.27 28.52 -8.45
N GLY A 420 -18.54 28.80 -9.73
CA GLY A 420 -17.70 29.65 -10.57
C GLY A 420 -17.00 28.97 -11.77
N VAL A 421 -17.21 27.68 -12.04
CA VAL A 421 -16.69 27.07 -13.29
C VAL A 421 -17.51 27.59 -14.48
N GLN A 422 -16.86 28.38 -15.34
CA GLN A 422 -17.51 28.85 -16.57
C GLN A 422 -17.66 27.70 -17.57
N PRO A 423 -18.80 27.58 -18.28
CA PRO A 423 -18.95 26.60 -19.34
C PRO A 423 -17.84 26.76 -20.41
N PRO A 424 -17.33 25.66 -20.98
CA PRO A 424 -16.37 25.72 -22.08
C PRO A 424 -17.01 26.38 -23.32
N ALA A 425 -16.27 27.24 -24.02
CA ALA A 425 -16.77 27.96 -25.18
C ALA A 425 -16.81 27.07 -26.45
N THR A 426 -15.91 26.08 -26.53
CA THR A 426 -15.78 25.17 -27.68
C THR A 426 -15.47 23.73 -27.26
N ASP A 427 -15.80 22.76 -28.12
CA ASP A 427 -15.46 21.34 -27.89
C ASP A 427 -13.94 21.12 -27.73
N ASN A 428 -13.11 21.89 -28.45
CA ASN A 428 -11.64 21.82 -28.31
C ASN A 428 -11.17 22.27 -26.92
N GLU A 429 -11.88 23.21 -26.30
CA GLU A 429 -11.55 23.72 -24.98
C GLU A 429 -11.88 22.70 -23.88
N VAL A 430 -12.88 21.83 -24.10
CA VAL A 430 -13.28 20.78 -23.14
C VAL A 430 -12.10 19.88 -22.82
N CYS A 431 -11.46 19.28 -23.84
CA CYS A 431 -10.32 18.39 -23.64
C CYS A 431 -9.14 19.12 -23.00
N ALA A 432 -8.83 20.35 -23.44
CA ALA A 432 -7.74 21.13 -22.85
C ALA A 432 -7.93 21.41 -21.35
N ARG A 433 -9.16 21.73 -20.93
CA ARG A 433 -9.50 21.97 -19.52
C ARG A 433 -9.45 20.69 -18.69
N ILE A 434 -9.98 19.59 -19.21
CA ILE A 434 -9.91 18.27 -18.54
C ILE A 434 -8.45 17.87 -18.33
N PHE A 435 -7.60 18.03 -19.35
CA PHE A 435 -6.18 17.73 -19.22
C PHE A 435 -5.48 18.62 -18.18
N ALA A 436 -5.73 19.93 -18.19
CA ALA A 436 -5.17 20.85 -17.21
C ALA A 436 -5.58 20.45 -15.78
N LYS A 437 -6.85 20.14 -15.57
CA LYS A 437 -7.36 19.71 -14.26
C LYS A 437 -6.80 18.35 -13.83
N ALA A 438 -6.64 17.41 -14.76
CA ALA A 438 -6.01 16.13 -14.47
C ALA A 438 -4.57 16.30 -13.96
N LYS A 439 -3.80 17.23 -14.54
CA LYS A 439 -2.46 17.58 -14.05
C LYS A 439 -2.46 18.21 -12.66
N GLU A 440 -3.44 19.06 -12.36
CA GLU A 440 -3.57 19.68 -11.03
C GLU A 440 -3.93 18.64 -9.96
N CYS A 441 -4.76 17.66 -10.31
CA CYS A 441 -5.22 16.60 -9.43
C CYS A 441 -4.18 15.48 -9.23
N ASP A 442 -3.11 15.50 -10.01
CA ASP A 442 -2.07 14.48 -10.02
C ASP A 442 -1.33 14.41 -8.69
N ASP A 443 -1.43 13.26 -8.02
CA ASP A 443 -0.98 12.99 -6.66
C ASP A 443 -1.59 13.90 -5.56
N THR A 444 -2.63 14.71 -5.87
CA THR A 444 -3.28 15.62 -4.91
C THR A 444 -4.75 15.27 -4.65
N LEU A 445 -5.47 14.71 -5.63
CA LEU A 445 -6.86 14.27 -5.44
C LEU A 445 -6.89 12.95 -4.67
N VAL A 446 -7.18 13.06 -3.37
CA VAL A 446 -7.31 11.92 -2.46
C VAL A 446 -8.63 11.19 -2.72
N THR A 447 -8.54 9.90 -3.07
CA THR A 447 -9.71 9.04 -3.27
C THR A 447 -9.95 8.10 -2.09
N ARG A 448 -9.03 8.03 -1.13
CA ARG A 448 -9.13 7.12 0.02
C ARG A 448 -10.27 7.41 0.98
N ASP A 449 -10.75 8.64 1.01
CA ASP A 449 -11.82 9.03 1.93
C ASP A 449 -13.20 8.96 1.26
N VAL A 450 -13.25 8.49 0.00
CA VAL A 450 -14.49 8.42 -0.76
C VAL A 450 -15.28 7.19 -0.32
N PRO A 451 -16.51 7.36 0.19
CA PRO A 451 -17.34 6.23 0.60
C PRO A 451 -17.53 5.22 -0.53
N HIS A 452 -17.66 3.94 -0.17
CA HIS A 452 -17.84 2.80 -1.10
C HIS A 452 -16.69 2.52 -2.05
N THR A 453 -15.60 3.26 -1.98
CA THR A 453 -14.43 3.01 -2.84
C THR A 453 -13.37 2.13 -2.19
N ASN A 454 -13.64 1.59 -1.00
CA ASN A 454 -12.69 0.83 -0.20
C ASN A 454 -11.34 1.56 -0.09
N HIS A 455 -11.32 2.68 0.63
CA HIS A 455 -10.11 3.47 0.76
C HIS A 455 -9.45 3.83 -0.58
N GLY A 456 -10.27 4.15 -1.59
CA GLY A 456 -9.79 4.58 -2.91
C GLY A 456 -9.38 3.43 -3.84
N ARG A 457 -9.42 2.18 -3.39
CA ARG A 457 -9.01 1.00 -4.16
C ARG A 457 -9.89 0.74 -5.37
N VAL A 458 -11.13 1.20 -5.36
CA VAL A 458 -12.05 1.05 -6.50
C VAL A 458 -12.67 2.39 -6.92
N ALA A 459 -11.87 3.46 -6.88
CA ALA A 459 -12.34 4.83 -7.13
C ALA A 459 -12.12 5.35 -8.57
N CYS A 460 -11.79 4.52 -9.56
CA CYS A 460 -11.38 5.04 -10.88
C CYS A 460 -12.47 5.86 -11.60
N ALA A 461 -13.70 5.37 -11.63
CA ALA A 461 -14.83 6.11 -12.20
C ALA A 461 -15.16 7.38 -11.40
N PHE A 462 -15.06 7.33 -10.07
CA PHE A 462 -15.18 8.52 -9.22
C PHE A 462 -14.15 9.58 -9.59
N ALA A 463 -12.88 9.20 -9.63
CA ALA A 463 -11.79 10.14 -9.81
C ALA A 463 -11.90 10.85 -11.16
N VAL A 464 -12.21 10.12 -12.23
CA VAL A 464 -12.44 10.73 -13.55
C VAL A 464 -13.68 11.63 -13.54
N ASN A 465 -14.79 11.20 -12.92
CA ASN A 465 -15.97 12.06 -12.79
C ASN A 465 -15.68 13.36 -12.03
N ASN A 466 -14.91 13.28 -10.94
CA ASN A 466 -14.53 14.42 -10.12
C ASN A 466 -13.60 15.39 -10.87
N VAL A 467 -12.58 14.88 -11.56
CA VAL A 467 -11.68 15.70 -12.38
C VAL A 467 -12.45 16.40 -13.50
N VAL A 468 -13.34 15.68 -14.19
CA VAL A 468 -14.15 16.26 -15.28
C VAL A 468 -15.12 17.31 -14.74
N GLU A 469 -15.81 17.04 -13.64
CA GLU A 469 -16.70 18.03 -13.02
C GLU A 469 -15.96 19.30 -12.60
N GLN A 470 -14.78 19.17 -11.99
CA GLN A 470 -13.94 20.32 -11.65
C GLN A 470 -13.45 21.09 -12.89
N ALA A 471 -13.30 20.44 -14.03
CA ALA A 471 -12.80 21.05 -15.26
C ALA A 471 -13.89 21.79 -16.06
N ILE A 472 -15.09 21.21 -16.15
CA ILE A 472 -16.16 21.68 -17.07
C ILE A 472 -17.53 21.86 -16.41
N GLY A 473 -17.65 21.62 -15.10
CA GLY A 473 -18.85 21.90 -14.32
C GLY A 473 -19.90 20.78 -14.27
N HIS A 474 -19.64 19.64 -14.92
CA HIS A 474 -20.47 18.44 -14.81
C HIS A 474 -19.61 17.17 -14.97
N PRO A 475 -20.00 16.03 -14.39
CA PRO A 475 -19.28 14.76 -14.54
C PRO A 475 -19.46 14.14 -15.93
N VAL A 476 -18.75 13.04 -16.20
CA VAL A 476 -19.03 12.15 -17.34
C VAL A 476 -20.35 11.41 -17.12
N GLY A 477 -20.58 10.94 -15.89
CA GLY A 477 -21.71 10.12 -15.48
C GLY A 477 -21.33 8.69 -15.13
N GLY A 478 -22.34 7.85 -14.87
CA GLY A 478 -22.14 6.41 -14.60
C GLY A 478 -21.78 6.09 -13.14
N GLY A 479 -21.71 7.11 -12.29
CA GLY A 479 -21.39 6.96 -10.87
C GLY A 479 -20.01 6.37 -10.67
N LEU A 480 -19.94 5.25 -9.96
CA LEU A 480 -18.71 4.53 -9.63
C LEU A 480 -18.42 3.35 -10.59
N SER A 481 -19.26 3.12 -11.60
CA SER A 481 -19.18 1.97 -12.52
C SER A 481 -18.53 2.34 -13.84
N THR A 482 -17.53 1.55 -14.26
CA THR A 482 -16.91 1.71 -15.59
C THR A 482 -17.80 1.16 -16.70
N ALA A 483 -18.61 0.13 -16.42
CA ALA A 483 -19.61 -0.36 -17.36
C ALA A 483 -20.67 0.73 -17.65
N ALA A 484 -21.27 1.30 -16.61
CA ALA A 484 -22.29 2.34 -16.73
C ALA A 484 -21.73 3.64 -17.35
N MET A 485 -20.49 4.01 -17.01
CA MET A 485 -19.82 5.15 -17.66
C MET A 485 -19.58 4.88 -19.15
N GLY A 486 -19.15 3.67 -19.50
CA GLY A 486 -19.00 3.22 -20.89
C GLY A 486 -20.31 3.33 -21.66
N ASP A 487 -21.43 2.89 -21.08
CA ASP A 487 -22.76 2.99 -21.70
C ASP A 487 -23.19 4.44 -21.94
N ILE A 488 -22.91 5.35 -21.00
CA ILE A 488 -23.24 6.78 -21.13
C ILE A 488 -22.43 7.41 -22.25
N LEU A 489 -21.12 7.13 -22.30
CA LEU A 489 -20.24 7.61 -23.36
C LEU A 489 -20.68 7.07 -24.72
N ALA A 490 -20.94 5.77 -24.84
CA ALA A 490 -21.35 5.13 -26.10
C ALA A 490 -22.73 5.60 -26.60
N LYS A 491 -23.64 5.98 -25.71
CA LYS A 491 -24.94 6.58 -26.09
C LYS A 491 -24.81 8.00 -26.64
N SER A 492 -23.79 8.73 -26.20
CA SER A 492 -23.72 10.18 -26.40
C SER A 492 -22.63 10.58 -27.41
N LEU A 493 -21.64 9.72 -27.64
CA LEU A 493 -20.43 10.02 -28.39
C LEU A 493 -19.97 8.83 -29.25
N THR A 494 -19.29 9.14 -30.35
CA THR A 494 -18.59 8.16 -31.17
C THR A 494 -17.14 8.03 -30.67
N PRO A 495 -16.60 6.82 -30.45
CA PRO A 495 -15.20 6.64 -30.09
C PRO A 495 -14.26 7.22 -31.15
N ALA A 496 -13.26 7.97 -30.72
CA ALA A 496 -12.18 8.44 -31.59
C ALA A 496 -11.23 7.29 -31.95
N PRO A 497 -10.71 7.25 -33.19
CA PRO A 497 -9.68 6.29 -33.56
C PRO A 497 -8.36 6.61 -32.85
N GLU A 498 -7.54 5.59 -32.60
CA GLU A 498 -6.27 5.75 -31.84
C GLU A 498 -5.33 6.81 -32.45
N GLY A 499 -5.31 6.95 -33.77
CA GLY A 499 -4.49 7.96 -34.46
C GLY A 499 -4.96 9.41 -34.26
N GLN A 500 -6.11 9.62 -33.62
CA GLN A 500 -6.66 10.93 -33.29
C GLN A 500 -6.68 11.18 -31.77
N ILE A 501 -5.84 10.47 -31.02
CA ILE A 501 -5.70 10.70 -29.58
C ILE A 501 -5.32 12.17 -29.33
N THR A 502 -5.97 12.80 -28.35
CA THR A 502 -5.60 14.14 -27.87
C THR A 502 -5.62 14.19 -26.35
N ALA A 503 -4.81 15.09 -25.79
CA ALA A 503 -4.76 15.30 -24.35
C ALA A 503 -6.15 15.73 -23.82
N GLY A 504 -6.58 15.10 -22.72
CA GLY A 504 -7.87 15.35 -22.07
C GLY A 504 -9.03 14.50 -22.57
N MET A 505 -8.82 13.64 -23.58
CA MET A 505 -9.80 12.60 -23.90
C MET A 505 -9.98 11.63 -22.73
N ILE A 506 -11.20 11.11 -22.58
CA ILE A 506 -11.48 9.99 -21.69
C ILE A 506 -11.04 8.71 -22.38
N ILE A 507 -10.14 7.96 -21.75
CA ILE A 507 -9.84 6.59 -22.16
C ILE A 507 -10.55 5.63 -21.22
N ILE A 508 -11.31 4.69 -21.77
CA ILE A 508 -12.07 3.74 -20.96
C ILE A 508 -12.00 2.34 -21.55
N SER A 509 -11.83 1.38 -20.66
CA SER A 509 -12.07 -0.04 -20.93
C SER A 509 -13.21 -0.47 -20.02
N PRO A 510 -14.47 -0.42 -20.49
CA PRO A 510 -15.63 -0.74 -19.66
C PRO A 510 -15.56 -2.18 -19.15
N THR A 511 -16.00 -2.42 -17.91
CA THR A 511 -16.09 -3.78 -17.38
C THR A 511 -17.03 -4.63 -18.24
N HIS A 512 -16.65 -5.88 -18.54
CA HIS A 512 -17.48 -6.84 -19.25
C HIS A 512 -17.27 -8.26 -18.70
N GLY A 513 -18.38 -8.95 -18.40
CA GLY A 513 -18.33 -10.30 -17.84
C GLY A 513 -17.65 -10.33 -16.46
N SER A 514 -16.59 -11.13 -16.33
CA SER A 514 -15.73 -11.20 -15.13
C SER A 514 -14.52 -10.26 -15.20
N ASN A 515 -14.28 -9.61 -16.33
CA ASN A 515 -13.09 -8.80 -16.55
C ASN A 515 -13.37 -7.36 -16.12
N VAL A 516 -12.91 -7.02 -14.92
CA VAL A 516 -12.96 -5.66 -14.38
C VAL A 516 -12.16 -4.70 -15.26
N GLY A 517 -12.84 -3.65 -15.68
CA GLY A 517 -12.35 -2.54 -16.49
C GLY A 517 -11.82 -1.36 -15.69
N HIS A 518 -11.47 -0.27 -16.38
CA HIS A 518 -10.90 0.94 -15.79
C HIS A 518 -11.13 2.15 -16.69
N VAL A 519 -10.92 3.35 -16.14
CA VAL A 519 -11.10 4.61 -16.86
C VAL A 519 -10.05 5.62 -16.41
N GLY A 520 -9.59 6.44 -17.35
CA GLY A 520 -8.60 7.48 -17.12
C GLY A 520 -8.73 8.65 -18.10
N ILE A 521 -7.80 9.58 -18.00
CA ILE A 521 -7.71 10.79 -18.82
C ILE A 521 -6.38 10.77 -19.56
N VAL A 522 -6.45 10.95 -20.88
CA VAL A 522 -5.26 11.00 -21.74
C VAL A 522 -4.41 12.22 -21.39
N GLY A 523 -3.12 12.01 -21.14
CA GLY A 523 -2.16 13.05 -20.89
C GLY A 523 -1.60 13.72 -22.15
N GLU A 524 -0.46 14.38 -22.02
CA GLU A 524 0.22 14.99 -23.15
C GLU A 524 0.64 13.91 -24.17
N VAL A 525 0.17 14.03 -25.41
CA VAL A 525 0.44 13.06 -26.47
C VAL A 525 1.93 13.04 -26.80
N LYS A 526 2.54 11.85 -26.79
CA LYS A 526 3.97 11.64 -27.10
C LYS A 526 4.14 10.90 -28.42
N ASP A 527 5.35 10.97 -28.98
CA ASP A 527 5.79 10.14 -30.10
C ASP A 527 6.92 9.20 -29.63
N PRO A 528 6.75 7.86 -29.66
CA PRO A 528 5.58 7.12 -30.12
C PRO A 528 4.36 7.26 -29.19
N ILE A 529 3.16 7.24 -29.79
CA ILE A 529 1.85 7.39 -29.11
C ILE A 529 1.68 6.50 -27.87
N ASN A 530 2.25 5.30 -27.90
CA ASN A 530 2.19 4.34 -26.79
C ASN A 530 2.87 4.85 -25.51
N LYS A 531 3.73 5.86 -25.58
CA LYS A 531 4.36 6.51 -24.40
C LYS A 531 3.49 7.61 -23.79
N THR A 532 2.36 7.95 -24.40
CA THR A 532 1.42 8.94 -23.86
C THR A 532 0.93 8.48 -22.49
N VAL A 533 1.16 9.29 -21.47
CA VAL A 533 0.75 9.02 -20.08
C VAL A 533 -0.77 9.08 -19.97
N ILE A 534 -1.35 8.25 -19.11
CA ILE A 534 -2.77 8.25 -18.76
C ILE A 534 -2.89 8.53 -17.27
N TYR A 535 -3.62 9.59 -16.93
CA TYR A 535 -3.97 9.95 -15.56
C TYR A 535 -5.19 9.13 -15.11
N SER A 536 -5.11 8.49 -13.95
CA SER A 536 -6.18 7.65 -13.39
C SER A 536 -6.01 7.48 -11.88
N ASN A 537 -7.01 6.93 -11.22
CA ASN A 537 -6.90 6.51 -9.83
C ASN A 537 -5.86 5.40 -9.65
N SER A 538 -4.86 5.63 -8.78
CA SER A 538 -3.99 4.57 -8.28
C SER A 538 -4.67 3.85 -7.12
N SER A 539 -5.08 2.62 -7.37
CA SER A 539 -5.81 1.79 -6.40
C SER A 539 -4.94 1.45 -5.18
N SER A 540 -3.62 1.38 -5.36
CA SER A 540 -2.65 1.09 -4.29
C SER A 540 -2.42 2.29 -3.37
N LYS A 541 -2.41 3.51 -3.92
CA LYS A 541 -2.17 4.75 -3.16
C LYS A 541 -3.46 5.40 -2.62
N GLY A 542 -4.61 5.11 -3.22
CA GLY A 542 -5.88 5.76 -2.92
C GLY A 542 -5.86 7.25 -3.29
N VAL A 543 -5.24 7.58 -4.42
CA VAL A 543 -5.12 8.95 -4.95
C VAL A 543 -5.12 8.92 -6.49
N PHE A 544 -5.58 9.99 -7.12
CA PHE A 544 -5.46 10.20 -8.57
C PHE A 544 -4.01 10.45 -8.96
N SER A 545 -3.47 9.67 -9.90
CA SER A 545 -2.05 9.66 -10.27
C SER A 545 -1.90 9.31 -11.76
N HIS A 546 -0.73 8.85 -12.20
CA HIS A 546 -0.47 8.57 -13.62
C HIS A 546 0.41 7.32 -13.87
N SER A 547 -0.03 6.17 -13.38
CA SER A 547 0.73 4.90 -13.47
C SER A 547 0.63 4.17 -14.82
N PHE A 548 -0.18 4.67 -15.76
CA PHE A 548 -0.37 4.05 -17.09
C PHE A 548 0.23 4.89 -18.22
N THR A 549 0.68 4.21 -19.25
CA THR A 549 0.81 4.75 -20.61
C THR A 549 -0.24 4.14 -21.53
N PHE A 550 -0.55 4.79 -22.65
CA PHE A 550 -1.49 4.30 -23.66
C PHE A 550 -1.10 2.89 -24.16
N GLY A 551 0.19 2.62 -24.32
CA GLY A 551 0.70 1.28 -24.65
C GLY A 551 0.39 0.27 -23.56
N SER A 552 0.76 0.57 -22.31
CA SER A 552 0.49 -0.35 -21.19
C SER A 552 -1.01 -0.58 -20.95
N TRP A 553 -1.85 0.43 -21.20
CA TRP A 553 -3.30 0.33 -21.09
C TRP A 553 -3.86 -0.66 -22.12
N LYS A 554 -3.49 -0.51 -23.39
CA LYS A 554 -3.92 -1.44 -24.45
C LYS A 554 -3.44 -2.85 -24.19
N ASN A 555 -2.17 -3.01 -23.81
CA ASN A 555 -1.61 -4.32 -23.51
C ASN A 555 -2.34 -5.00 -22.33
N PHE A 556 -2.72 -4.25 -21.28
CA PHE A 556 -3.46 -4.80 -20.14
C PHE A 556 -4.93 -5.06 -20.47
N TYR A 557 -5.67 -4.03 -20.88
CA TYR A 557 -7.12 -4.15 -21.02
C TYR A 557 -7.53 -4.86 -22.30
N ARG A 558 -6.96 -4.51 -23.45
CA ARG A 558 -7.33 -5.14 -24.72
C ARG A 558 -6.67 -6.48 -24.92
N ASP A 559 -5.35 -6.52 -24.83
CA ASP A 559 -4.62 -7.68 -25.32
C ASP A 559 -4.63 -8.82 -24.29
N ARG A 560 -4.56 -8.50 -22.98
CA ARG A 560 -4.63 -9.49 -21.89
C ARG A 560 -6.05 -9.76 -21.40
N LYS A 561 -6.82 -8.71 -21.08
CA LYS A 561 -8.19 -8.86 -20.56
C LYS A 561 -9.28 -8.99 -21.62
N ASN A 562 -8.93 -8.87 -22.91
CA ASN A 562 -9.92 -8.91 -24.00
C ASN A 562 -11.07 -7.92 -23.81
N LEU A 563 -10.79 -6.77 -23.18
CA LEU A 563 -11.73 -5.67 -23.03
C LEU A 563 -11.50 -4.63 -24.13
N PRO A 564 -12.57 -4.04 -24.70
CA PRO A 564 -12.38 -2.96 -25.65
C PRO A 564 -11.70 -1.76 -24.99
N VAL A 565 -10.96 -0.98 -25.79
CA VAL A 565 -10.37 0.30 -25.37
C VAL A 565 -11.01 1.37 -26.23
N PHE A 566 -11.70 2.31 -25.60
CA PHE A 566 -12.36 3.42 -26.26
C PHE A 566 -11.73 4.75 -25.84
N LEU A 567 -11.66 5.68 -26.80
CA LEU A 567 -11.26 7.06 -26.59
C LEU A 567 -12.45 7.96 -26.89
N TYR A 568 -12.81 8.83 -25.96
CA TYR A 568 -13.92 9.77 -26.14
C TYR A 568 -13.46 11.20 -25.88
N ALA A 569 -13.68 12.07 -26.86
CA ALA A 569 -13.64 13.52 -26.65
C ALA A 569 -15.02 13.96 -26.16
N LEU A 570 -15.09 14.46 -24.92
CA LEU A 570 -16.30 15.08 -24.41
C LEU A 570 -16.61 16.36 -25.22
N LYS A 571 -17.89 16.64 -25.37
CA LYS A 571 -18.40 17.85 -26.03
C LYS A 571 -19.05 18.76 -25.01
N LYS A 572 -19.17 20.04 -25.34
CA LYS A 572 -19.80 21.04 -24.47
C LYS A 572 -21.28 20.79 -24.22
#